data_AF-A0A2D7MBP0-F1
#
_entry.id   AF-A0A2D7MBP0-F1
#
_cell.length_a   1.000
_cell.length_b   1.000
_cell.length_c   1.000
_cell.angle_alpha   90.00
_cell.angle_beta   90.00
_cell.angle_gamma   90.00
#
_symmetry.space_group_name_H-M   'P 1'
#
loop_
_entity.id
_entity.type
_entity.pdbx_description
1 polymer ?
#
loop_
_entity_poly.entity_id
_entity_poly.type
_entity_poly.pdbx_seq_one_letter_code
_entity_poly.pdbx_strand_id
1 'polypeptide(L)' 'MRFLEKYYPIFLAFFSFLYSVYLWFTGNELEGIYVGLWPITILGFAIAIRQRRKDSNPEER' A
#
# COMPACT_ATOMS: atom_id res chain seq x y z
N MET A 1 18.99 -6.52 7.52
CA MET A 1 17.73 -5.77 7.74
C MET A 1 16.99 -5.53 6.42
N ARG A 2 16.56 -6.58 5.69
CA ARG A 2 15.87 -6.45 4.38
C ARG A 2 14.38 -6.79 4.44
N PHE A 3 13.90 -7.21 5.61
CA PHE A 3 12.52 -7.67 5.80
C PHE A 3 11.57 -6.48 5.94
N LEU A 4 11.91 -5.48 6.78
CA LEU A 4 11.10 -4.27 6.94
C LEU A 4 10.89 -3.50 5.63
N GLU A 5 11.90 -3.37 4.77
CA GLU A 5 11.73 -2.75 3.44
C GLU A 5 10.76 -3.52 2.53
N LYS A 6 10.70 -4.85 2.67
CA LYS A 6 9.84 -5.71 1.85
C LYS A 6 8.37 -5.62 2.27
N TYR A 7 8.12 -5.45 3.58
CA TYR A 7 6.76 -5.45 4.16
C TYR A 7 6.23 -4.06 4.51
N TYR A 8 7.06 -3.02 4.48
CA TYR A 8 6.66 -1.61 4.68
C TYR A 8 5.36 -1.20 3.95
N PRO A 9 5.16 -1.47 2.65
CA PRO A 9 3.94 -1.08 1.96
C PRO A 9 2.68 -1.80 2.46
N ILE A 10 2.82 -3.02 3.02
CA ILE A 10 1.70 -3.78 3.57
C ILE A 10 1.25 -3.18 4.91
N PHE A 11 2.21 -2.82 5.78
CA PHE A 11 1.90 -2.12 7.02
C PHE A 11 1.26 -0.74 6.74
N LEU A 12 1.76 0.02 5.76
CA LEU A 12 1.14 1.28 5.35
C LEU A 12 -0.31 1.11 4.87
N ALA A 13 -0.55 0.12 3.99
CA ALA A 13 -1.89 -0.17 3.51
C ALA A 13 -2.83 -0.56 4.65
N PHE A 14 -2.34 -1.32 5.63
CA PHE A 14 -3.10 -1.70 6.82
C PHE A 14 -3.48 -0.49 7.69
N PHE A 15 -2.53 0.39 8.00
CA PHE A 15 -2.84 1.61 8.76
C PHE A 15 -3.78 2.56 8.01
N SER A 16 -3.63 2.69 6.69
CA SER A 16 -4.56 3.47 5.86
C SER A 16 -5.98 2.89 5.89
N PHE A 17 -6.11 1.56 5.90
CA PHE A 17 -7.40 0.89 6.05
C PHE A 17 -8.02 1.15 7.42
N LEU A 18 -7.24 1.05 8.51
CA LEU A 18 -7.74 1.39 9.85
C LEU A 18 -8.21 2.84 9.95
N TYR A 19 -7.49 3.77 9.31
CA TYR A 19 -7.87 5.18 9.28
C TYR A 19 -9.19 5.40 8.51
N SER A 20 -9.38 4.71 7.37
CA SER A 20 -10.65 4.71 6.64
C SER A 20 -11.82 4.23 7.50
N VAL A 21 -11.65 3.12 8.21
CA VAL A 21 -12.67 2.58 9.12
C VAL A 21 -12.98 3.55 10.26
N TYR A 22 -11.95 4.17 10.86
CA TYR A 22 -12.13 5.16 11.92
C TYR A 22 -12.93 6.39 11.44
N LEU A 23 -12.62 6.91 10.25
CA LEU A 23 -13.32 8.03 9.62
C LEU A 23 -14.78 7.73 9.31
N TRP A 24 -15.04 6.51 8.83
CA TRP A 24 -16.39 6.02 8.58
C TRP A 24 -17.26 6.09 9.84
N PHE A 25 -16.73 5.63 10.97
CA PHE A 25 -17.44 5.70 12.26
C PHE A 25 -17.49 7.11 12.87
N THR A 26 -16.61 8.02 12.46
CA THR A 26 -16.61 9.42 12.91
C THR A 26 -17.64 10.28 12.14
N GLY A 27 -18.39 9.69 11.22
CA GLY A 27 -19.44 10.36 10.44
C GLY A 27 -18.93 11.11 9.21
N ASN A 28 -17.65 10.94 8.86
CA ASN A 28 -17.03 11.60 7.71
C ASN A 28 -16.84 10.59 6.57
N GLU A 29 -17.97 10.05 6.10
CA GLU A 29 -18.07 8.88 5.21
C GLU A 29 -17.37 9.10 3.86
N LEU A 30 -17.47 10.30 3.29
CA LEU A 30 -16.81 10.66 2.02
C LEU A 30 -15.29 10.52 2.15
N GLU A 31 -14.69 11.11 3.18
CA GLU A 31 -13.26 10.98 3.43
C GLU A 31 -12.87 9.53 3.75
N GLY A 32 -13.73 8.80 4.48
CA GLY A 32 -13.56 7.37 4.72
C GLY A 32 -13.43 6.56 3.42
N ILE A 33 -14.29 6.83 2.43
CA ILE A 33 -14.23 6.18 1.10
C ILE A 33 -12.96 6.58 0.35
N TYR A 34 -12.60 7.87 0.32
CA TYR A 34 -11.39 8.33 -0.37
C TYR A 34 -10.12 7.71 0.21
N VAL A 35 -10.00 7.65 1.54
CA VAL A 35 -8.89 6.99 2.25
C VAL A 35 -8.94 5.47 2.05
N GLY A 36 -10.14 4.89 1.94
CA GLY A 36 -10.32 3.45 1.69
C GLY A 36 -9.78 2.98 0.34
N LEU A 37 -9.59 3.89 -0.62
CA LEU A 37 -8.96 3.60 -1.91
C LEU A 37 -7.43 3.59 -1.86
N TRP A 38 -6.82 4.23 -0.85
CA TRP A 38 -5.37 4.36 -0.73
C TRP A 38 -4.62 3.02 -0.54
N PRO A 39 -5.14 2.02 0.19
CA PRO A 39 -4.50 0.70 0.27
C PRO A 39 -4.22 0.08 -1.11
N ILE A 40 -5.15 0.23 -2.07
CA ILE A 40 -5.02 -0.33 -3.42
C ILE A 40 -3.91 0.39 -4.18
N THR A 41 -3.84 1.72 -4.09
CA THR A 41 -2.81 2.51 -4.78
C THR A 41 -1.42 2.34 -4.15
N ILE A 42 -1.32 2.23 -2.82
CA ILE A 42 -0.08 1.95 -2.09
C ILE A 42 0.49 0.59 -2.52
N LEU A 43 -0.34 -0.45 -2.55
CA LEU A 43 0.06 -1.79 -2.99
C LEU A 43 0.42 -1.81 -4.47
N GLY A 44 -0.38 -1.17 -5.32
CA GLY A 44 -0.11 -1.04 -6.76
C GLY A 44 1.23 -0.36 -7.04
N PHE A 45 1.51 0.75 -6.34
CA PHE A 45 2.78 1.47 -6.45
C PHE A 45 3.97 0.64 -5.94
N ALA A 46 3.79 -0.06 -4.83
CA ALA A 46 4.81 -0.98 -4.31
C ALA A 46 5.13 -2.12 -5.30
N ILE A 47 4.11 -2.67 -5.97
CA ILE A 47 4.27 -3.69 -7.01
C ILE A 47 5.00 -3.11 -8.22
N ALA A 48 4.63 -1.92 -8.70
CA ALA A 48 5.28 -1.26 -9.83
C ALA A 48 6.78 -1.02 -9.58
N ILE A 49 7.15 -0.53 -8.39
CA ILE A 49 8.55 -0.38 -7.99
C ILE A 49 9.26 -1.72 -7.97
N ARG A 50 8.60 -2.77 -7.45
CA ARG A 50 9.19 -4.10 -7.35
C ARG A 50 9.36 -4.78 -8.70
N GLN A 51 8.43 -4.56 -9.63
CA GLN A 51 8.56 -4.99 -11.03
C GLN A 51 9.78 -4.34 -11.68
N ARG A 52 9.95 -3.02 -11.54
CA ARG A 52 11.11 -2.30 -12.08
C ARG A 52 12.46 -2.80 -11.56
N ARG A 53 12.54 -3.18 -10.28
CA ARG A 53 13.75 -3.76 -9.67
C ARG A 53 14.04 -5.20 -10.14
N LYS A 54 13.02 -5.94 -10.57
CA LYS A 54 13.17 -7.31 -11.09
C LYS A 54 13.63 -7.30 -12.55
N ASP A 55 13.12 -6.38 -13.37
CA ASP A 55 13.52 -6.25 -14.79
C ASP A 55 14.98 -5.82 -14.99
N SER A 56 15.62 -5.19 -13.99
CA SER A 56 17.04 -4.81 -14.06
C SER A 56 18.03 -5.95 -13.82
N ASN A 57 17.58 -7.19 -13.58
CA ASN A 57 18.46 -8.36 -13.45
C ASN A 57 18.13 -9.41 -14.54
N PRO A 58 18.75 -9.32 -15.73
CA PRO A 58 18.46 -10.22 -16.85
C PRO A 58 19.09 -11.62 -16.74
N GLU A 59 19.95 -11.90 -15.75
CA GLU A 59 20.70 -13.17 -15.67
C GLU A 59 19.89 -14.39 -15.19
N GLU A 60 18.61 -14.24 -14.89
CA GLU A 60 17.75 -15.35 -14.45
C GLU A 60 16.60 -15.60 -15.45
N ARG A 61 16.97 -15.72 -16.74
CA ARG A 61 16.10 -16.24 -17.81
C ARG A 61 16.73 -17.48 -18.44
#